data_AF-A0A974X9Y9-F1
#
_entry.id   AF-A0A974X9Y9-F1
#
_cell.length_a   1.000
_cell.length_b   1.000
_cell.length_c   1.000
_cell.angle_alpha   90.00
_cell.angle_beta   90.00
_cell.angle_gamma   90.00
#
_symmetry.space_group_name_H-M   'P 1'
#
loop_
_entity.id
_entity.type
_entity.pdbx_description
1 polymer ?
#
loop_
_entity_poly.entity_id
_entity_poly.type
_entity_poly.pdbx_seq_one_letter_code
_entity_poly.pdbx_strand_id
1 'polypeptide(L)' 'MEKIVWVKSWSGLKPNDGLDEVNAYLEQGWSVKMISACEMGDSSNSGQAYIVIEKKE' A
#
# COMPACT_ATOMS: atom_id res chain seq x y z
N MET A 1 17.52 -2.20 -0.30
CA MET A 1 16.78 -1.57 0.83
C MET A 1 15.30 -1.91 0.76
N GLU A 2 14.59 -1.96 1.90
CA GLU A 2 13.15 -2.27 1.96
C GLU A 2 12.37 -1.18 2.71
N LYS A 3 11.14 -0.93 2.28
CA LYS A 3 10.17 -0.03 2.91
C LYS A 3 8.79 -0.68 2.95
N ILE A 4 8.00 -0.35 3.97
CA ILE A 4 6.63 -0.83 4.15
C ILE A 4 5.70 0.39 4.04
N VAL A 5 4.75 0.33 3.10
CA VAL A 5 3.72 1.35 2.91
C VAL A 5 2.36 0.75 3.23
N TRP A 6 1.59 1.38 4.11
CA TRP A 6 0.23 0.96 4.43
C TRP A 6 -0.76 1.62 3.47
N VAL A 7 -1.63 0.81 2.90
CA VAL A 7 -2.70 1.25 2.02
C VAL A 7 -4.05 0.89 2.60
N LYS A 8 -5.05 1.76 2.37
CA LYS A 8 -6.41 1.58 2.87
C LYS A 8 -7.40 1.78 1.74
N SER A 9 -8.42 0.94 1.66
CA SER A 9 -9.53 1.13 0.75
C SER A 9 -10.80 1.43 1.54
N TRP A 10 -11.63 2.34 1.03
CA TRP A 10 -12.99 2.56 1.54
C TRP A 10 -13.94 2.70 0.36
N SER A 11 -15.09 2.00 0.42
CA SER A 11 -16.07 2.05 -0.66
C SER A 11 -16.59 3.48 -0.83
N GLY A 12 -16.40 4.04 -2.03
CA GLY A 12 -16.88 5.36 -2.40
C GLY A 12 -15.91 6.54 -2.19
N LEU A 13 -14.76 6.37 -1.53
CA LEU A 13 -13.82 7.46 -1.27
C LEU A 13 -12.36 7.02 -1.48
N LYS A 14 -11.68 7.69 -2.43
CA LYS A 14 -10.25 7.53 -2.75
C LYS A 14 -9.26 8.54 -2.10
N PRO A 15 -9.63 9.49 -1.21
CA PRO A 15 -8.65 10.46 -0.76
C PRO A 15 -7.67 9.81 0.23
N ASN A 16 -6.39 9.82 -0.12
CA ASN A 16 -5.25 9.44 0.73
C ASN A 16 -5.23 7.94 1.14
N ASP A 17 -5.33 7.06 0.16
CA ASP A 17 -5.30 5.59 0.33
C ASP A 17 -3.88 5.00 0.46
N GLY A 18 -2.84 5.84 0.46
CA GLY A 18 -1.44 5.44 0.53
C GLY A 18 -0.83 5.05 -0.83
N LEU A 19 -1.61 4.99 -1.91
CA LEU A 19 -1.10 4.61 -3.23
C LEU A 19 -0.21 5.69 -3.85
N ASP A 20 -0.41 6.97 -3.53
CA ASP A 20 0.46 8.05 -3.99
C ASP A 20 1.91 7.86 -3.53
N GLU A 21 2.10 7.42 -2.28
CA GLU A 21 3.43 7.10 -1.74
C GLU A 21 4.04 5.89 -2.45
N VAL A 22 3.25 4.84 -2.68
CA VAL A 22 3.70 3.65 -3.43
C VAL A 22 4.14 4.06 -4.83
N ASN A 23 3.33 4.83 -5.54
CA ASN A 23 3.62 5.30 -6.89
C ASN A 23 4.91 6.13 -6.94
N ALA A 24 5.13 7.03 -5.97
CA ALA A 24 6.36 7.82 -5.90
C ALA A 24 7.62 6.95 -5.75
N TYR A 25 7.55 5.83 -5.02
CA TYR A 25 8.67 4.89 -4.94
C TYR A 25 8.87 4.13 -6.26
N LEU A 26 7.79 3.68 -6.90
CA LEU A 26 7.87 2.99 -8.18
C LEU A 26 8.48 3.88 -9.27
N GLU A 27 8.11 5.17 -9.32
CA GLU A 27 8.71 6.16 -10.22
C GLU A 27 10.21 6.38 -9.98
N GLN A 28 10.69 6.17 -8.76
CA GLN A 28 12.12 6.24 -8.39
C GLN A 28 12.88 4.93 -8.66
N GLY A 29 12.27 3.98 -9.36
CA GLY A 29 12.86 2.68 -9.72
C GLY A 29 12.89 1.66 -8.57
N TRP A 30 12.02 1.82 -7.57
CA TRP A 30 11.77 0.74 -6.61
C TRP A 30 10.80 -0.30 -7.21
N SER A 31 10.74 -1.50 -6.63
CA SER A 31 9.85 -2.58 -7.05
C SER A 31 9.05 -3.14 -5.89
N VAL A 32 7.81 -3.58 -6.13
CA VAL A 32 7.01 -4.27 -5.12
C VAL A 32 7.60 -5.66 -4.85
N LYS A 33 7.94 -5.93 -3.60
CA LYS A 33 8.42 -7.23 -3.12
C LYS A 33 7.26 -8.13 -2.69
N MET A 34 6.32 -7.59 -1.92
CA MET A 34 5.12 -8.31 -1.47
C MET A 34 3.96 -7.36 -1.13
N ILE A 35 2.75 -7.89 -1.19
CA ILE A 35 1.53 -7.24 -0.71
C ILE A 35 0.85 -8.22 0.24
N SER A 36 0.40 -7.73 1.39
CA SER A 36 -0.37 -8.53 2.34
C SER A 36 -1.59 -7.76 2.80
N ALA A 37 -2.77 -8.33 2.59
CA ALA A 37 -4.01 -7.81 3.13
C ALA A 37 -4.09 -8.07 4.64
N CYS A 38 -4.60 -7.11 5.38
CA CYS A 38 -4.81 -7.24 6.82
C CYS A 38 -6.28 -6.98 7.15
N GLU A 39 -6.79 -7.74 8.12
CA GLU A 39 -8.13 -7.54 8.65
C GLU A 39 -8.25 -6.12 9.23
N MET A 40 -9.37 -5.45 8.95
CA MET A 40 -9.71 -4.14 9.53
C MET A 40 -10.83 -4.26 10.59
N GLY A 41 -10.99 -5.46 11.17
CA GLY A 41 -12.11 -5.80 12.04
C GLY A 41 -13.43 -5.96 11.25
N ASP A 42 -14.56 -5.63 11.89
CA ASP A 42 -15.92 -5.78 11.35
C ASP A 42 -16.30 -4.71 10.31
N SER A 43 -15.40 -4.38 9.38
CA SER A 43 -15.72 -3.47 8.29
C SER A 43 -16.21 -4.22 7.06
N SER A 44 -17.44 -3.94 6.64
CA SER A 44 -17.99 -4.44 5.37
C SER A 44 -17.58 -3.60 4.16
N ASN A 45 -17.09 -2.37 4.38
CA ASN A 45 -16.89 -1.38 3.32
C ASN A 45 -15.45 -0.85 3.24
N SER A 46 -14.55 -1.27 4.12
CA SER A 46 -13.14 -0.85 4.09
C SER A 46 -12.18 -2.04 4.24
N GLY A 47 -11.00 -1.88 3.67
CA GLY A 47 -9.91 -2.85 3.76
C GLY A 47 -8.57 -2.16 3.98
N GLN A 48 -7.59 -2.91 4.42
CA GLN A 48 -6.20 -2.44 4.50
C GLN A 48 -5.25 -3.52 4.01
N ALA A 49 -4.11 -3.06 3.52
CA ALA A 49 -2.96 -3.90 3.20
C ALA A 49 -1.68 -3.14 3.54
N TYR A 50 -0.59 -3.87 3.69
CA TYR A 50 0.74 -3.29 3.61
C TYR A 50 1.45 -3.81 2.35
N ILE A 51 2.18 -2.92 1.71
CA ILE A 51 2.98 -3.17 0.52
C ILE A 51 4.43 -3.02 0.93
N VAL A 52 5.22 -4.06 0.72
CA VAL A 52 6.68 -4.01 0.88
C VAL A 52 7.27 -3.65 -0.47
N ILE A 53 8.01 -2.55 -0.51
CA ILE A 53 8.70 -2.05 -1.70
C ILE A 53 10.20 -2.17 -1.45
N GLU A 54 10.93 -2.67 -2.43
CA GLU A 54 12.37 -2.86 -2.36
C GLU A 54 13.10 -2.06 -3.45
N LYS A 55 14.32 -1.64 -3.15
CA LYS A 55 15.28 -1.15 -4.14
C LYS A 55 16.49 -2.06 -4.10
N LYS A 56 16.74 -2.72 -5.22
CA LYS A 56 17.97 -3.48 -5.44
C LYS A 56 19.09 -2.46 -5.65
N GLU A 57 20.17 -2.65 -4.90
CA GLU A 57 21.41 -1.90 -5.11
C GLU A 57 22.09 -2.35 -6.40
#